data_AF-A0A0L6JPI7-F1
#
_entry.id   AF-A0A0L6JPI7-F1
#
_cell.length_a   1.000
_cell.length_b   1.000
_cell.length_c   1.000
_cell.angle_alpha   90.00
_cell.angle_beta   90.00
_cell.angle_gamma   90.00
#
_symmetry.space_group_name_H-M   'P 1'
#
loop_
_entity.id
_entity.type
_entity.pdbx_description
1 polymer ?
#
loop_
_entity_poly.entity_id
_entity_poly.type
_entity_poly.pdbx_seq_one_letter_code
_entity_poly.pdbx_strand_id
1 'polypeptide(L)'
;MKFKLSRCINGHMFNPSQYNGKCPFCGAFCGDMPNIQITKFTDLKMYGSTADLEEPIVGWLVCIMGVNFGKDYRIRCKKNLIGQSENMDISIEDDIGIGRKLYASISFDQENVSYIFTPEVAGTILHNAELASAPRELNYFDVLQIGMSKFIFVPLCSPSFYWKDWGKIHDANHDICTLSPFQRVNGWLVSIGGECPIGRDYRIINNKNFIGRSEEMDISIKDDKAIKRYYHASITFDQKERIFMVAPKNGHVWLNNKAVSTPKEIHIMDILQIGNSKFLFYSLSSTHFSWD
;
A
#
# COMPACT_ATOMS: atom_id res chain seq x y z
N MET A 1 38.45 3.39 -3.95
CA MET A 1 37.44 3.76 -2.92
C MET A 1 36.37 2.67 -2.90
N LYS A 2 36.02 2.12 -1.73
CA LYS A 2 34.92 1.15 -1.62
C LYS A 2 33.58 1.88 -1.80
N PHE A 3 32.80 1.51 -2.81
CA PHE A 3 31.42 1.95 -2.96
C PHE A 3 30.59 1.39 -1.81
N LYS A 4 30.06 2.25 -0.93
CA LYS A 4 29.17 1.84 0.16
C LYS A 4 27.74 2.15 -0.27
N LEU A 5 27.04 1.13 -0.77
CA LEU A 5 25.60 1.22 -1.01
C LEU A 5 24.87 1.17 0.35
N SER A 6 23.80 1.93 0.49
CA SER A 6 22.93 1.91 1.66
C SER A 6 21.47 1.95 1.21
N ARG A 7 20.61 1.31 2.00
CA ARG A 7 19.19 1.22 1.75
C ARG A 7 18.48 2.44 2.32
N CYS A 8 17.68 3.15 1.53
CA CYS A 8 16.82 4.24 2.04
C CYS A 8 15.62 3.68 2.80
N ILE A 9 14.85 4.55 3.47
CA ILE A 9 13.62 4.17 4.20
C ILE A 9 12.57 3.44 3.32
N ASN A 10 12.59 3.70 2.02
CA ASN A 10 11.72 3.05 1.03
C ASN A 10 12.40 1.88 0.30
N GLY A 11 13.46 1.29 0.85
CA GLY A 11 14.06 0.07 0.31
C GLY A 11 15.05 0.24 -0.86
N HIS A 12 15.13 1.42 -1.50
CA HIS A 12 16.08 1.66 -2.59
C HIS A 12 17.55 1.61 -2.13
N MET A 13 18.39 0.90 -2.89
CA MET A 13 19.85 0.87 -2.68
C MET A 13 20.51 2.02 -3.44
N PHE A 14 21.18 2.93 -2.73
CA PHE A 14 21.86 4.08 -3.33
C PHE A 14 23.19 4.35 -2.63
N ASN A 15 24.03 5.22 -3.21
CA ASN A 15 25.26 5.68 -2.58
C ASN A 15 25.01 6.99 -1.80
N PRO A 16 24.94 6.98 -0.46
CA PRO A 16 24.60 8.18 0.31
C PRO A 16 25.61 9.31 0.15
N SER A 17 26.89 8.96 0.00
CA SER A 17 27.97 9.94 -0.17
C SER A 17 27.87 10.72 -1.48
N GLN A 18 27.20 10.17 -2.49
CA GLN A 18 27.00 10.82 -3.79
C GLN A 18 25.80 11.77 -3.80
N TYR A 19 24.82 11.53 -2.93
CA TYR A 19 23.54 12.24 -2.96
C TYR A 19 23.23 12.94 -1.62
N ASN A 20 24.28 13.35 -0.88
CA ASN A 20 24.19 14.05 0.41
C ASN A 20 23.23 13.37 1.41
N GLY A 21 23.25 12.04 1.45
CA GLY A 21 22.35 11.25 2.29
C GLY A 21 20.90 11.22 1.82
N LYS A 22 20.50 12.04 0.86
CA LYS A 22 19.17 12.00 0.26
C LYS A 22 19.13 10.90 -0.80
N CYS A 23 18.19 9.99 -0.67
CA CYS A 23 17.97 8.96 -1.68
C CYS A 23 17.66 9.65 -3.01
N PRO A 24 18.48 9.47 -4.07
CA PRO A 24 18.22 10.08 -5.37
C PRO A 24 16.95 9.54 -6.01
N PHE A 25 16.53 8.37 -5.53
CA PHE A 25 15.37 7.64 -5.99
C PHE A 25 14.11 8.27 -5.39
N CYS A 26 13.91 8.18 -4.06
CA CYS A 26 12.66 8.61 -3.43
C CYS A 26 12.75 9.91 -2.61
N GLY A 27 13.91 10.56 -2.58
CA GLY A 27 14.12 11.80 -1.82
C GLY A 27 14.23 11.64 -0.30
N ALA A 28 14.12 10.42 0.25
CA ALA A 28 14.24 10.17 1.68
C ALA A 28 15.69 10.25 2.17
N PHE A 29 15.94 10.88 3.32
CA PHE A 29 17.29 10.90 3.91
C PHE A 29 17.68 9.54 4.51
N CYS A 30 18.96 9.18 4.39
CA CYS A 30 19.55 8.06 5.08
C CYS A 30 19.72 8.42 6.56
N GLY A 31 19.31 7.53 7.45
CA GLY A 31 19.63 7.63 8.89
C GLY A 31 18.65 8.43 9.75
N ASP A 32 17.79 9.27 9.19
CA ASP A 32 16.72 9.94 9.95
C ASP A 32 15.44 9.10 9.94
N MET A 33 15.40 8.09 10.79
CA MET A 33 14.14 7.44 11.13
C MET A 33 13.67 7.94 12.50
N PRO A 34 12.48 8.56 12.63
CA PRO A 34 11.68 8.26 13.79
C PRO A 34 11.43 6.75 13.76
N ASN A 35 11.86 6.05 14.81
CA ASN A 35 11.54 4.65 15.00
C ASN A 35 10.03 4.58 15.23
N ILE A 36 9.22 4.55 14.16
CA ILE A 36 7.77 4.35 14.26
C ILE A 36 7.57 2.86 14.55
N GLN A 37 7.95 2.47 15.76
CA GLN A 37 7.48 1.25 16.37
C GLN A 37 6.02 1.53 16.71
N ILE A 38 5.11 1.12 15.83
CA ILE A 38 3.72 1.04 16.26
C ILE A 38 3.71 0.02 17.38
N THR A 39 3.26 0.53 18.53
CA THR A 39 3.18 -0.12 19.83
C THR A 39 2.75 -1.57 19.69
N LYS A 40 3.29 -2.43 20.55
CA LYS A 40 2.82 -3.80 20.73
C LYS A 40 1.29 -3.84 20.60
N PHE A 41 0.76 -4.76 19.80
CA PHE A 41 -0.69 -4.96 19.59
C PHE A 41 -1.47 -5.04 20.91
N THR A 42 -0.79 -5.34 22.02
CA THR A 42 -1.33 -5.40 23.39
C THR A 42 -1.85 -4.07 23.94
N ASP A 43 -1.38 -2.92 23.48
CA ASP A 43 -1.72 -1.62 24.09
C ASP A 43 -2.86 -0.86 23.36
N LEU A 44 -3.30 -1.36 22.21
CA LEU A 44 -4.49 -0.87 21.51
C LEU A 44 -5.69 -1.69 21.98
N LYS A 45 -6.55 -1.09 22.81
CA LYS A 45 -7.79 -1.73 23.28
C LYS A 45 -8.60 -2.24 22.08
N MET A 46 -8.58 -3.55 21.86
CA MET A 46 -9.46 -4.26 20.92
C MET A 46 -10.91 -4.05 21.38
N TYR A 47 -11.61 -3.11 20.75
CA TYR A 47 -13.07 -3.07 20.77
C TYR A 47 -13.57 -3.69 19.47
N GLY A 48 -13.74 -5.01 19.47
CA GLY A 48 -14.31 -5.75 18.35
C GLY A 48 -14.36 -7.25 18.66
N SER A 49 -15.47 -7.90 18.33
CA SER A 49 -15.61 -9.35 18.39
C SER A 49 -14.56 -10.03 17.51
N THR A 50 -14.02 -11.15 17.97
CA THR A 50 -12.96 -11.95 17.33
C THR A 50 -13.40 -12.67 16.04
N ALA A 51 -14.41 -12.18 15.33
CA ALA A 51 -15.05 -12.83 14.19
C ALA A 51 -14.74 -12.17 12.83
N ASP A 52 -14.12 -10.98 12.79
CA ASP A 52 -14.04 -10.15 11.57
C ASP A 52 -12.63 -9.55 11.29
N LEU A 53 -11.54 -10.16 11.80
CA LEU A 53 -10.20 -9.59 11.61
C LEU A 53 -9.54 -10.10 10.32
N GLU A 54 -9.65 -9.33 9.25
CA GLU A 54 -8.89 -9.57 8.02
C GLU A 54 -7.37 -9.52 8.27
N GLU A 55 -6.60 -10.39 7.60
CA GLU A 55 -5.13 -10.27 7.56
C GLU A 55 -4.72 -8.89 7.03
N PRO A 56 -3.81 -8.17 7.70
CA PRO A 56 -3.44 -6.84 7.33
C PRO A 56 -2.71 -6.91 6.01
N ILE A 57 -2.91 -5.85 5.25
CA ILE A 57 -2.16 -5.69 4.03
C ILE A 57 -0.67 -5.55 4.33
N VAL A 58 0.16 -6.21 3.54
CA VAL A 58 1.61 -6.11 3.59
C VAL A 58 2.17 -5.50 2.31
N GLY A 59 1.41 -5.37 1.24
CA GLY A 59 1.83 -4.64 0.04
C GLY A 59 0.78 -4.69 -1.06
N TRP A 60 1.14 -4.23 -2.24
CA TRP A 60 0.27 -4.20 -3.41
C TRP A 60 0.97 -4.68 -4.68
N LEU A 61 0.18 -5.24 -5.60
CA LEU A 61 0.46 -5.21 -7.03
C LEU A 61 -0.42 -4.14 -7.67
N VAL A 62 0.12 -3.35 -8.58
CA VAL A 62 -0.68 -2.35 -9.31
C VAL A 62 -0.58 -2.61 -10.79
N CYS A 63 -1.72 -2.80 -11.46
CA CYS A 63 -1.77 -3.04 -12.90
C CYS A 63 -1.43 -1.75 -13.66
N ILE A 64 -0.31 -1.77 -14.38
CA ILE A 64 0.21 -0.65 -15.18
C ILE A 64 0.08 -0.89 -16.68
N MET A 65 -0.42 -2.05 -17.09
CA MET A 65 -0.75 -2.36 -18.48
C MET A 65 -1.70 -3.55 -18.50
N GLY A 66 -2.68 -3.56 -19.40
CA GLY A 66 -3.63 -4.67 -19.56
C GLY A 66 -5.07 -4.28 -19.22
N VAL A 67 -5.94 -5.28 -19.14
CA VAL A 67 -7.40 -5.09 -19.00
C VAL A 67 -7.81 -4.42 -17.68
N ASN A 68 -7.01 -4.60 -16.63
CA ASN A 68 -7.25 -4.06 -15.29
C ASN A 68 -6.41 -2.81 -14.99
N PHE A 69 -5.98 -2.07 -16.01
CA PHE A 69 -5.11 -0.90 -15.87
C PHE A 69 -5.60 0.07 -14.78
N GLY A 70 -4.72 0.47 -13.86
CA GLY A 70 -5.04 1.37 -12.75
C GLY A 70 -5.47 0.68 -11.45
N LYS A 71 -5.85 -0.61 -11.51
CA LYS A 71 -6.32 -1.39 -10.36
C LYS A 71 -5.15 -1.87 -9.50
N ASP A 72 -5.31 -1.75 -8.18
CA ASP A 72 -4.44 -2.38 -7.19
C ASP A 72 -5.01 -3.71 -6.67
N TYR A 73 -4.10 -4.60 -6.31
CA TYR A 73 -4.37 -5.89 -5.70
C TYR A 73 -3.60 -5.98 -4.40
N ARG A 74 -4.28 -6.36 -3.31
CA ARG A 74 -3.70 -6.42 -1.98
C ARG A 74 -2.91 -7.71 -1.82
N ILE A 75 -1.71 -7.58 -1.26
CA ILE A 75 -0.90 -8.70 -0.78
C ILE A 75 -1.07 -8.72 0.73
N ARG A 76 -1.53 -9.85 1.28
CA ARG A 76 -1.74 -10.05 2.72
C ARG A 76 -0.65 -10.93 3.32
N CYS A 77 -0.62 -10.99 4.65
CA CYS A 77 0.41 -11.69 5.42
C CYS A 77 0.25 -13.24 5.41
N LYS A 78 0.14 -13.80 4.21
CA LYS A 78 0.04 -15.23 3.91
C LYS A 78 0.69 -15.52 2.54
N LYS A 79 0.59 -16.76 2.06
CA LYS A 79 0.83 -17.07 0.65
C LYS A 79 -0.40 -16.61 -0.16
N ASN A 80 -0.24 -15.57 -0.97
CA ASN A 80 -1.29 -15.03 -1.83
C ASN A 80 -1.24 -15.73 -3.18
N LEU A 81 -2.29 -16.48 -3.52
CA LEU A 81 -2.44 -17.17 -4.79
C LEU A 81 -2.93 -16.19 -5.87
N ILE A 82 -2.27 -16.20 -7.03
CA ILE A 82 -2.58 -15.35 -8.18
C ILE A 82 -3.14 -16.22 -9.31
N GLY A 83 -4.26 -15.81 -9.88
CA GLY A 83 -4.86 -16.43 -11.06
C GLY A 83 -6.09 -15.66 -11.54
N GLN A 84 -6.81 -16.20 -12.52
CA GLN A 84 -8.02 -15.55 -13.07
C GLN A 84 -9.29 -15.83 -12.27
N SER A 85 -9.30 -16.91 -11.48
CA SER A 85 -10.52 -17.38 -10.80
C SER A 85 -10.81 -16.61 -9.51
N GLU A 86 -12.09 -16.40 -9.20
CA GLU A 86 -12.56 -15.66 -8.01
C GLU A 86 -12.11 -16.28 -6.68
N ASN A 87 -11.71 -17.56 -6.68
CA ASN A 87 -11.17 -18.24 -5.50
C ASN A 87 -9.67 -17.98 -5.25
N MET A 88 -9.02 -17.19 -6.10
CA MET A 88 -7.64 -16.75 -5.90
C MET A 88 -7.60 -15.57 -4.92
N ASP A 89 -6.55 -15.48 -4.11
CA ASP A 89 -6.38 -14.32 -3.21
C ASP A 89 -6.19 -13.03 -4.03
N ILE A 90 -5.50 -13.13 -5.16
CA ILE A 90 -5.32 -12.07 -6.15
C ILE A 90 -5.94 -12.56 -7.47
N SER A 91 -7.22 -12.22 -7.64
CA SER A 91 -8.01 -12.54 -8.84
C SER A 91 -7.81 -11.48 -9.93
N ILE A 92 -7.05 -11.81 -10.98
CA ILE A 92 -6.88 -10.97 -12.17
C ILE A 92 -7.89 -11.43 -13.23
N GLU A 93 -9.14 -11.03 -13.01
CA GLU A 93 -10.25 -11.28 -13.94
C GLU A 93 -10.01 -10.63 -15.30
N ASP A 94 -10.69 -11.16 -16.33
CA ASP A 94 -10.70 -10.66 -17.71
C ASP A 94 -9.37 -10.71 -18.50
N ASP A 95 -8.24 -11.03 -17.86
CA ASP A 95 -6.98 -11.29 -18.59
C ASP A 95 -6.98 -12.72 -19.13
N ILE A 96 -7.28 -12.86 -20.41
CA ILE A 96 -7.36 -14.16 -21.10
C ILE A 96 -6.00 -14.89 -21.19
N GLY A 97 -4.88 -14.20 -20.95
CA GLY A 97 -3.55 -14.81 -20.87
C GLY A 97 -3.28 -15.53 -19.55
N ILE A 98 -4.15 -15.35 -18.55
CA ILE A 98 -4.03 -15.95 -17.22
C ILE A 98 -4.99 -17.14 -17.10
N GLY A 99 -4.45 -18.28 -16.67
CA GLY A 99 -5.27 -19.47 -16.44
C GLY A 99 -6.22 -19.32 -15.25
N ARG A 100 -7.33 -20.06 -15.26
CA ARG A 100 -8.27 -20.17 -14.12
C ARG A 100 -7.69 -20.89 -12.89
N LYS A 101 -6.56 -21.57 -13.04
CA LYS A 101 -5.84 -22.25 -11.95
C LYS A 101 -4.74 -21.34 -11.40
N LEU A 102 -4.07 -21.81 -10.34
CA LEU A 102 -2.90 -21.16 -9.76
C LEU A 102 -1.87 -20.85 -10.85
N TYR A 103 -1.57 -19.56 -11.02
CA TYR A 103 -0.67 -19.08 -12.07
C TYR A 103 0.67 -18.61 -11.48
N ALA A 104 0.61 -17.95 -10.32
CA ALA A 104 1.75 -17.55 -9.52
C ALA A 104 1.34 -17.38 -8.06
N SER A 105 2.29 -17.11 -7.18
CA SER A 105 2.00 -16.71 -5.82
C SER A 105 3.00 -15.69 -5.28
N ILE A 106 2.57 -14.89 -4.29
CA ILE A 106 3.43 -13.99 -3.51
C ILE A 106 3.27 -14.31 -2.04
N SER A 107 4.38 -14.59 -1.36
CA SER A 107 4.43 -14.75 0.09
C SER A 107 5.28 -13.67 0.72
N PHE A 108 4.85 -13.17 1.88
CA PHE A 108 5.64 -12.28 2.72
C PHE A 108 6.35 -13.09 3.82
N ASP A 109 7.67 -13.03 3.84
CA ASP A 109 8.51 -13.57 4.90
C ASP A 109 8.65 -12.53 6.01
N GLN A 110 7.98 -12.78 7.14
CA GLN A 110 8.00 -11.89 8.31
C GLN A 110 9.37 -11.82 8.99
N GLU A 111 10.15 -12.90 8.97
CA GLU A 111 11.45 -12.96 9.66
C GLU A 111 12.47 -12.09 8.94
N ASN A 112 12.49 -12.20 7.61
CA ASN A 112 13.41 -11.44 6.77
C ASN A 112 12.84 -10.11 6.27
N VAL A 113 11.54 -9.85 6.51
CA VAL A 113 10.79 -8.69 5.99
C VAL A 113 11.01 -8.57 4.47
N SER A 114 10.76 -9.66 3.76
CA SER A 114 10.99 -9.82 2.32
C SER A 114 9.80 -10.46 1.63
N TYR A 115 9.73 -10.33 0.29
CA TYR A 115 8.62 -10.84 -0.50
C TYR A 115 9.16 -11.82 -1.52
N ILE A 116 8.60 -13.02 -1.55
CA ILE A 116 8.98 -14.05 -2.50
C ILE A 116 7.85 -14.24 -3.50
N PHE A 117 8.15 -13.96 -4.76
CA PHE A 117 7.30 -14.27 -5.91
C PHE A 117 7.66 -15.64 -6.47
N THR A 118 6.68 -16.53 -6.57
CA THR A 118 6.86 -17.87 -7.15
C THR A 118 6.02 -18.01 -8.42
N PRO A 119 6.64 -18.16 -9.60
CA PRO A 119 5.93 -18.51 -10.81
C PRO A 119 5.48 -19.97 -10.72
N GLU A 120 4.18 -20.25 -10.89
CA GLU A 120 3.63 -21.61 -10.81
C GLU A 120 3.39 -22.18 -12.22
N VAL A 121 3.31 -21.31 -13.24
CA VAL A 121 3.23 -21.69 -14.66
C VAL A 121 4.51 -21.27 -15.38
N ALA A 122 5.37 -22.25 -15.65
CA ALA A 122 6.66 -22.03 -16.31
C ALA A 122 6.52 -21.40 -17.70
N GLY A 123 7.49 -20.57 -18.10
CA GLY A 123 7.61 -20.05 -19.47
C GLY A 123 6.69 -18.88 -19.83
N THR A 124 5.83 -18.42 -18.91
CA THR A 124 4.78 -17.43 -19.22
C THR A 124 4.92 -16.10 -18.49
N ILE A 125 5.71 -16.07 -17.42
CA ILE A 125 5.82 -14.92 -16.52
C ILE A 125 7.18 -14.26 -16.71
N LEU A 126 7.19 -12.93 -16.84
CA LEU A 126 8.41 -12.14 -16.81
C LEU A 126 8.51 -11.36 -15.50
N HIS A 127 9.72 -11.30 -14.93
CA HIS A 127 10.09 -10.41 -13.84
C HIS A 127 11.18 -9.47 -14.36
N ASN A 128 10.92 -8.16 -14.37
CA ASN A 128 11.81 -7.14 -14.94
C ASN A 128 12.27 -7.46 -16.37
N ALA A 129 11.31 -7.87 -17.23
CA ALA A 129 11.52 -8.27 -18.63
C ALA A 129 12.35 -9.55 -18.84
N GLU A 130 12.72 -10.27 -17.78
CA GLU A 130 13.38 -11.58 -17.84
C GLU A 130 12.43 -12.71 -17.46
N LEU A 131 12.62 -13.89 -18.04
CA LEU A 131 11.79 -15.04 -17.72
C LEU A 131 11.93 -15.45 -16.24
N ALA A 132 10.82 -15.47 -15.52
CA ALA A 132 10.75 -15.97 -14.15
C ALA A 132 10.43 -17.48 -14.18
N SER A 133 11.45 -18.31 -13.99
CA SER A 133 11.33 -19.78 -13.97
C SER A 133 11.46 -20.40 -12.57
N ALA A 134 11.74 -19.60 -11.54
CA ALA A 134 11.96 -20.03 -10.16
C ALA A 134 11.52 -18.92 -9.20
N PRO A 135 11.38 -19.21 -7.88
CA PRO A 135 11.11 -18.20 -6.88
C PRO A 135 12.12 -17.04 -6.93
N ARG A 136 11.64 -15.81 -6.81
CA ARG A 136 12.44 -14.58 -6.81
C ARG A 136 12.02 -13.65 -5.67
N GLU A 137 12.99 -12.97 -5.07
CA GLU A 137 12.70 -11.87 -4.15
C GLU A 137 12.18 -10.67 -4.95
N LEU A 138 11.09 -10.04 -4.51
CA LEU A 138 10.55 -8.83 -5.10
C LEU A 138 11.07 -7.58 -4.38
N ASN A 139 11.52 -6.62 -5.18
CA ASN A 139 11.92 -5.29 -4.73
C ASN A 139 10.90 -4.24 -5.16
N TYR A 140 10.86 -3.12 -4.42
CA TYR A 140 9.99 -1.99 -4.72
C TYR A 140 10.13 -1.56 -6.20
N PHE A 141 8.99 -1.47 -6.90
CA PHE A 141 8.84 -1.21 -8.34
C PHE A 141 9.33 -2.29 -9.31
N ASP A 142 9.61 -3.50 -8.84
CA ASP A 142 9.76 -4.63 -9.76
C ASP A 142 8.50 -4.81 -10.61
N VAL A 143 8.71 -5.06 -11.90
CA VAL A 143 7.66 -5.26 -12.89
C VAL A 143 7.43 -6.74 -13.10
N LEU A 144 6.21 -7.20 -12.85
CA LEU A 144 5.75 -8.53 -13.18
C LEU A 144 4.86 -8.48 -14.42
N GLN A 145 5.19 -9.27 -15.43
CA GLN A 145 4.31 -9.53 -16.55
C GLN A 145 3.66 -10.89 -16.35
N ILE A 146 2.34 -10.91 -16.16
CA ILE A 146 1.55 -12.10 -15.88
C ILE A 146 0.39 -12.09 -16.89
N GLY A 147 0.30 -13.11 -17.74
CA GLY A 147 -0.63 -13.10 -18.87
C GLY A 147 -0.33 -11.94 -19.83
N MET A 148 -1.37 -11.16 -20.16
CA MET A 148 -1.25 -9.99 -21.04
C MET A 148 -1.02 -8.67 -20.27
N SER A 149 -1.05 -8.72 -18.94
CA SER A 149 -0.96 -7.55 -18.08
C SER A 149 0.45 -7.38 -17.48
N LYS A 150 0.81 -6.13 -17.16
CA LYS A 150 1.99 -5.79 -16.38
C LYS A 150 1.59 -5.15 -15.06
N PHE A 151 2.32 -5.51 -14.01
CA PHE A 151 2.08 -5.06 -12.65
C PHE A 151 3.37 -4.53 -12.06
N ILE A 152 3.29 -3.45 -11.29
CA ILE A 152 4.39 -3.02 -10.42
C ILE A 152 4.14 -3.54 -9.01
N PHE A 153 5.20 -3.98 -8.34
CA PHE A 153 5.15 -4.38 -6.94
C PHE A 153 5.46 -3.19 -6.00
N VAL A 154 4.64 -3.03 -4.96
CA VAL A 154 4.73 -1.96 -3.96
C VAL A 154 4.69 -2.55 -2.55
N PRO A 155 5.83 -2.75 -1.86
CA PRO A 155 5.88 -3.21 -0.47
C PRO A 155 5.37 -2.14 0.51
N LEU A 156 4.36 -2.47 1.32
CA LEU A 156 4.04 -1.71 2.53
C LEU A 156 5.02 -2.08 3.66
N CYS A 157 5.12 -3.38 3.95
CA CYS A 157 6.03 -3.86 4.95
C CYS A 157 7.48 -3.77 4.45
N SER A 158 8.33 -3.20 5.30
CA SER A 158 9.72 -2.88 5.05
C SER A 158 10.46 -2.82 6.39
N PRO A 159 11.79 -2.71 6.42
CA PRO A 159 12.52 -2.50 7.67
C PRO A 159 12.03 -1.29 8.48
N SER A 160 11.37 -0.33 7.83
CA SER A 160 10.84 0.89 8.44
C SER A 160 9.42 0.75 8.98
N PHE A 161 8.68 -0.27 8.55
CA PHE A 161 7.33 -0.56 9.03
C PHE A 161 6.95 -2.00 8.74
N TYR A 162 6.49 -2.73 9.75
CA TYR A 162 5.88 -4.04 9.57
C TYR A 162 4.99 -4.36 10.77
N TRP A 163 4.05 -5.27 10.57
CA TRP A 163 3.16 -5.72 11.63
C TRP A 163 3.91 -6.68 12.56
N LYS A 164 4.06 -6.34 13.84
CA LYS A 164 4.62 -7.25 14.87
C LYS A 164 3.49 -8.09 15.48
N ASP A 165 3.70 -9.36 15.80
CA ASP A 165 2.72 -10.21 16.51
C ASP A 165 1.36 -10.44 15.80
N TRP A 166 1.27 -10.20 14.48
CA TRP A 166 0.09 -10.56 13.70
C TRP A 166 0.02 -12.09 13.50
N GLY A 167 -0.97 -12.76 14.11
CA GLY A 167 -1.17 -14.22 13.94
C GLY A 167 -1.65 -15.01 15.16
N LYS A 168 -2.25 -14.40 16.20
CA LYS A 168 -2.81 -15.16 17.34
C LYS A 168 -4.31 -15.44 17.31
N ILE A 169 -5.07 -15.00 16.32
CA ILE A 169 -6.52 -15.26 16.24
C ILE A 169 -6.95 -15.37 14.76
N HIS A 170 -7.84 -16.33 14.48
CA HIS A 170 -8.34 -16.81 13.19
C HIS A 170 -9.42 -15.91 12.51
N ASP A 171 -9.51 -16.04 11.17
CA ASP A 171 -10.57 -15.85 10.12
C ASP A 171 -11.58 -14.66 10.24
N ALA A 172 -12.18 -14.00 9.22
CA ALA A 172 -12.44 -14.22 7.78
C ALA A 172 -12.65 -12.87 6.99
N ASN A 173 -13.16 -12.97 5.75
CA ASN A 173 -13.35 -11.99 4.62
C ASN A 173 -14.12 -10.66 4.85
N HIS A 174 -13.78 -9.57 4.12
CA HIS A 174 -14.47 -8.99 2.93
C HIS A 174 -14.20 -7.46 2.80
N ASP A 175 -13.84 -7.00 1.58
CA ASP A 175 -14.41 -5.85 0.84
C ASP A 175 -13.55 -5.57 -0.41
N ILE A 176 -13.98 -6.09 -1.56
CA ILE A 176 -13.44 -5.66 -2.87
C ILE A 176 -14.15 -4.36 -3.22
N CYS A 177 -13.56 -3.26 -2.81
CA CYS A 177 -13.97 -1.97 -3.31
C CYS A 177 -13.48 -1.91 -4.77
N THR A 178 -14.35 -2.16 -5.76
CA THR A 178 -13.98 -2.08 -7.18
C THR A 178 -13.82 -0.61 -7.55
N LEU A 179 -12.58 -0.19 -7.82
CA LEU A 179 -12.42 1.08 -8.54
C LEU A 179 -13.07 0.91 -9.89
N SER A 180 -13.79 1.94 -10.34
CA SER A 180 -14.13 2.05 -11.76
C SER A 180 -12.85 1.88 -12.58
N PRO A 181 -12.88 1.17 -13.73
CA PRO A 181 -11.70 0.99 -14.59
C PRO A 181 -11.06 2.32 -15.06
N PHE A 182 -11.71 3.46 -14.82
CA PHE A 182 -11.20 4.79 -15.13
C PHE A 182 -10.46 5.48 -13.97
N GLN A 183 -10.44 4.90 -12.77
CA GLN A 183 -9.85 5.53 -11.59
C GLN A 183 -8.50 4.89 -11.24
N ARG A 184 -7.43 5.64 -11.52
CA ARG A 184 -6.05 5.24 -11.26
C ARG A 184 -5.68 5.49 -9.81
N VAL A 185 -5.16 4.48 -9.12
CA VAL A 185 -4.64 4.64 -7.76
C VAL A 185 -3.34 5.46 -7.78
N ASN A 186 -3.21 6.44 -6.89
CA ASN A 186 -2.00 7.25 -6.74
C ASN A 186 -1.35 7.07 -5.36
N GLY A 187 -2.08 6.52 -4.39
CA GLY A 187 -1.56 6.16 -3.08
C GLY A 187 -2.63 5.54 -2.20
N TRP A 188 -2.28 5.29 -0.95
CA TRP A 188 -3.14 4.66 0.04
C TRP A 188 -3.03 5.35 1.40
N LEU A 189 -4.12 5.29 2.16
CA LEU A 189 -4.12 5.39 3.61
C LEU A 189 -4.27 3.99 4.19
N VAL A 190 -3.39 3.58 5.09
CA VAL A 190 -3.48 2.28 5.76
C VAL A 190 -3.83 2.50 7.22
N SER A 191 -4.94 1.95 7.67
CA SER A 191 -5.34 1.98 9.08
C SER A 191 -4.30 1.24 9.93
N ILE A 192 -3.76 1.93 10.93
CA ILE A 192 -2.71 1.41 11.83
C ILE A 192 -3.13 1.43 13.31
N GLY A 193 -4.36 1.85 13.60
CA GLY A 193 -4.94 1.82 14.94
C GLY A 193 -6.11 2.80 15.12
N GLY A 194 -6.79 2.68 16.26
CA GLY A 194 -7.99 3.44 16.59
C GLY A 194 -9.27 2.62 16.38
N GLU A 195 -10.34 3.25 15.90
CA GLU A 195 -11.64 2.58 15.69
C GLU A 195 -11.70 1.80 14.37
N CYS A 196 -10.88 2.14 13.38
CA CYS A 196 -10.80 1.41 12.12
C CYS A 196 -10.04 0.07 12.28
N PRO A 197 -10.47 -1.01 11.59
CA PRO A 197 -9.71 -2.26 11.53
C PRO A 197 -8.28 -2.01 11.07
N ILE A 198 -7.32 -2.61 11.77
CA ILE A 198 -5.89 -2.49 11.45
C ILE A 198 -5.60 -3.19 10.12
N GLY A 199 -4.75 -2.59 9.29
CA GLY A 199 -4.33 -3.16 8.01
C GLY A 199 -5.30 -2.95 6.85
N ARG A 200 -6.45 -2.29 7.08
CA ARG A 200 -7.36 -1.86 6.02
C ARG A 200 -6.75 -0.69 5.25
N ASP A 201 -6.70 -0.80 3.92
CA ASP A 201 -6.25 0.28 3.03
C ASP A 201 -7.43 1.06 2.42
N TYR A 202 -7.20 2.35 2.15
CA TYR A 202 -8.11 3.24 1.45
C TYR A 202 -7.36 3.93 0.33
N ARG A 203 -7.86 3.82 -0.90
CA ARG A 203 -7.16 4.32 -2.07
C ARG A 203 -7.37 5.81 -2.26
N ILE A 204 -6.30 6.47 -2.66
CA ILE A 204 -6.28 7.86 -3.09
C ILE A 204 -6.18 7.84 -4.60
N ILE A 205 -7.21 8.33 -5.28
CA ILE A 205 -7.26 8.43 -6.74
C ILE A 205 -6.84 9.84 -7.19
N ASN A 206 -6.87 10.08 -8.49
CA ASN A 206 -6.53 11.38 -9.06
C ASN A 206 -7.37 12.52 -8.46
N ASN A 207 -6.80 13.72 -8.48
CA ASN A 207 -7.43 14.95 -8.01
C ASN A 207 -7.74 14.89 -6.50
N LYS A 208 -8.89 15.44 -6.11
CA LYS A 208 -9.29 15.63 -4.73
C LYS A 208 -10.18 14.47 -4.29
N ASN A 209 -9.78 13.85 -3.19
CA ASN A 209 -10.44 12.75 -2.53
C ASN A 209 -11.03 13.28 -1.21
N PHE A 210 -12.35 13.36 -1.10
CA PHE A 210 -13.03 13.73 0.12
C PHE A 210 -13.16 12.52 1.05
N ILE A 211 -12.87 12.75 2.34
CA ILE A 211 -12.90 11.74 3.38
C ILE A 211 -14.13 11.97 4.25
N GLY A 212 -14.90 10.92 4.51
CA GLY A 212 -16.01 10.93 5.47
C GLY A 212 -16.57 9.53 5.68
N ARG A 213 -17.68 9.41 6.40
CA ARG A 213 -18.33 8.10 6.64
C ARG A 213 -19.34 7.69 5.58
N SER A 214 -19.82 8.64 4.76
CA SER A 214 -20.81 8.34 3.72
C SER A 214 -20.16 7.59 2.56
N GLU A 215 -20.90 6.69 1.94
CA GLU A 215 -20.51 5.99 0.70
C GLU A 215 -20.39 6.94 -0.49
N GLU A 216 -20.96 8.14 -0.38
CA GLU A 216 -20.81 9.21 -1.37
C GLU A 216 -19.42 9.89 -1.33
N MET A 217 -18.61 9.60 -0.30
CA MET A 217 -17.24 10.14 -0.20
C MET A 217 -16.27 9.28 -0.99
N ASP A 218 -15.28 9.91 -1.62
CA ASP A 218 -14.23 9.21 -2.37
C ASP A 218 -13.48 8.21 -1.47
N ILE A 219 -13.23 8.61 -0.22
CA ILE A 219 -12.67 7.76 0.82
C ILE A 219 -13.70 7.65 1.95
N SER A 220 -14.41 6.52 1.95
CA SER A 220 -15.44 6.20 2.95
C SER A 220 -14.86 5.40 4.11
N ILE A 221 -14.74 6.03 5.29
CA ILE A 221 -14.25 5.40 6.53
C ILE A 221 -15.42 5.26 7.50
N LYS A 222 -16.09 4.10 7.51
CA LYS A 222 -17.38 3.93 8.20
C LYS A 222 -17.25 3.58 9.69
N ASP A 223 -16.13 2.95 10.06
CA ASP A 223 -15.94 2.33 11.37
C ASP A 223 -15.80 3.36 12.50
N ASP A 224 -15.21 4.52 12.21
CA ASP A 224 -14.89 5.55 13.22
C ASP A 224 -15.98 6.61 13.33
N LYS A 225 -16.76 6.59 14.41
CA LYS A 225 -17.91 7.50 14.57
C LYS A 225 -17.53 8.96 14.80
N ALA A 226 -16.29 9.24 15.21
CA ALA A 226 -15.78 10.62 15.35
C ALA A 226 -15.52 11.28 13.98
N ILE A 227 -15.38 10.48 12.91
CA ILE A 227 -15.32 10.98 11.55
C ILE A 227 -16.68 11.57 11.15
N LYS A 228 -16.68 12.69 10.40
CA LYS A 228 -17.92 13.35 9.98
C LYS A 228 -18.55 12.53 8.86
N ARG A 229 -19.88 12.55 8.77
CA ARG A 229 -20.60 11.83 7.71
C ARG A 229 -20.15 12.28 6.32
N TYR A 230 -20.01 13.58 6.13
CA TYR A 230 -19.57 14.20 4.88
C TYR A 230 -18.41 15.15 5.13
N TYR A 231 -17.44 15.16 4.21
CA TYR A 231 -16.36 16.14 4.15
C TYR A 231 -15.67 16.38 5.50
N HIS A 232 -15.18 15.32 6.14
CA HIS A 232 -14.36 15.45 7.35
C HIS A 232 -13.00 16.07 7.00
N ALA A 233 -12.37 15.56 5.95
CA ALA A 233 -11.08 16.01 5.42
C ALA A 233 -11.03 15.80 3.90
N SER A 234 -9.93 16.21 3.28
CA SER A 234 -9.64 15.83 1.89
C SER A 234 -8.15 15.61 1.69
N ILE A 235 -7.80 14.66 0.83
CA ILE A 235 -6.45 14.50 0.27
C ILE A 235 -6.51 14.84 -1.22
N THR A 236 -5.62 15.71 -1.66
CA THR A 236 -5.52 16.09 -3.08
C THR A 236 -4.18 15.60 -3.62
N PHE A 237 -4.21 14.88 -4.73
CA PHE A 237 -3.02 14.63 -5.53
C PHE A 237 -2.91 15.71 -6.62
N ASP A 238 -1.85 16.50 -6.57
CA ASP A 238 -1.50 17.43 -7.64
C ASP A 238 -0.66 16.70 -8.68
N GLN A 239 -1.21 16.48 -9.87
CA GLN A 239 -0.52 15.74 -10.94
C GLN A 239 0.68 16.50 -11.51
N LYS A 240 0.61 17.82 -11.53
CA LYS A 240 1.65 18.67 -12.13
C LYS A 240 2.88 18.72 -11.22
N GLU A 241 2.64 18.97 -9.94
CA GLU A 241 3.71 19.06 -8.94
C GLU A 241 4.08 17.70 -8.35
N ARG A 242 3.25 16.66 -8.58
CA ARG A 242 3.40 15.29 -8.08
C ARG A 242 3.47 15.20 -6.56
N ILE A 243 2.71 16.05 -5.88
CA ILE A 243 2.63 16.13 -4.42
C ILE A 243 1.24 15.76 -3.91
N PHE A 244 1.19 15.28 -2.66
CA PHE A 244 -0.06 15.00 -1.97
C PHE A 244 -0.28 16.04 -0.88
N MET A 245 -1.49 16.59 -0.82
CA MET A 245 -1.86 17.61 0.14
C MET A 245 -3.05 17.13 0.97
N VAL A 246 -2.91 17.07 2.29
CA VAL A 246 -4.02 16.86 3.23
C VAL A 246 -4.57 18.21 3.68
N ALA A 247 -5.90 18.33 3.77
CA ALA A 247 -6.55 19.51 4.31
C ALA A 247 -7.74 19.13 5.20
N PRO A 248 -7.89 19.75 6.39
CA PRO A 248 -9.11 19.62 7.17
C PRO A 248 -10.29 20.23 6.41
N LYS A 249 -11.49 19.73 6.70
CA LYS A 249 -12.75 20.28 6.21
C LYS A 249 -13.66 20.56 7.41
N ASN A 250 -14.70 19.75 7.62
CA ASN A 250 -15.60 19.87 8.76
C ASN A 250 -15.10 19.10 10.00
N GLY A 251 -13.92 18.48 9.91
CA GLY A 251 -13.28 17.71 10.96
C GLY A 251 -11.82 18.12 11.19
N HIS A 252 -11.30 17.73 12.35
CA HIS A 252 -9.90 17.94 12.71
C HIS A 252 -9.04 16.82 12.14
N VAL A 253 -7.86 17.20 11.62
CA VAL A 253 -6.84 16.27 11.12
C VAL A 253 -5.55 16.57 11.85
N TRP A 254 -4.84 15.54 12.28
CA TRP A 254 -3.47 15.66 12.75
C TRP A 254 -2.52 14.96 11.78
N LEU A 255 -1.37 15.57 11.54
CA LEU A 255 -0.27 15.03 10.77
C LEU A 255 0.93 14.90 11.70
N ASN A 256 1.42 13.68 11.90
CA ASN A 256 2.54 13.38 12.79
C ASN A 256 2.38 14.03 14.19
N ASN A 257 1.21 13.81 14.80
CA ASN A 257 0.78 14.37 16.09
C ASN A 257 0.64 15.91 16.15
N LYS A 258 0.72 16.62 15.01
CA LYS A 258 0.50 18.07 14.94
C LYS A 258 -0.81 18.38 14.24
N ALA A 259 -1.62 19.25 14.83
CA ALA A 259 -2.89 19.66 14.23
C ALA A 259 -2.64 20.35 12.87
N VAL A 260 -3.40 19.94 11.86
CA VAL A 260 -3.37 20.54 10.53
C VAL A 260 -4.45 21.62 10.49
N SER A 261 -4.04 22.89 10.37
CA SER A 261 -4.96 24.04 10.28
C SER A 261 -5.17 24.55 8.85
N THR A 262 -4.20 24.29 7.98
CA THR A 262 -4.16 24.67 6.56
C THR A 262 -3.69 23.48 5.74
N PRO A 263 -3.93 23.45 4.42
CA PRO A 263 -3.40 22.37 3.58
C PRO A 263 -1.91 22.14 3.82
N LYS A 264 -1.53 20.88 4.03
CA LYS A 264 -0.15 20.45 4.27
C LYS A 264 0.24 19.33 3.32
N GLU A 265 1.45 19.41 2.82
CA GLU A 265 2.06 18.33 2.06
C GLU A 265 2.26 17.11 2.96
N ILE A 266 1.95 15.92 2.44
CA ILE A 266 2.14 14.63 3.12
C ILE A 266 3.09 13.76 2.31
N HIS A 267 3.95 13.04 3.01
CA HIS A 267 5.00 12.20 2.46
C HIS A 267 4.81 10.76 2.91
N ILE A 268 5.30 9.81 2.11
CA ILE A 268 5.30 8.39 2.47
C ILE A 268 5.75 8.19 3.93
N MET A 269 5.04 7.34 4.66
CA MET A 269 5.20 7.08 6.10
C MET A 269 4.67 8.14 7.07
N ASP A 270 4.10 9.25 6.58
CA ASP A 270 3.40 10.20 7.44
C ASP A 270 2.19 9.54 8.10
N ILE A 271 1.98 9.85 9.38
CA ILE A 271 0.81 9.40 10.14
C ILE A 271 -0.23 10.50 10.17
N LEU A 272 -1.40 10.20 9.60
CA LEU A 272 -2.60 11.01 9.71
C LEU A 272 -3.49 10.48 10.82
N GLN A 273 -4.00 11.36 11.67
CA GLN A 273 -5.11 11.05 12.56
C GLN A 273 -6.35 11.78 12.07
N ILE A 274 -7.42 11.02 11.83
CA ILE A 274 -8.72 11.50 11.35
C ILE A 274 -9.78 10.83 12.22
N GLY A 275 -10.56 11.62 12.96
CA GLY A 275 -11.38 11.07 14.06
C GLY A 275 -10.50 10.49 15.18
N ASN A 276 -10.84 9.29 15.62
CA ASN A 276 -10.08 8.52 16.62
C ASN A 276 -9.07 7.54 15.98
N SER A 277 -9.07 7.44 14.65
CA SER A 277 -8.26 6.49 13.89
C SER A 277 -6.99 7.09 13.32
N LYS A 278 -5.94 6.27 13.26
CA LYS A 278 -4.63 6.62 12.73
C LYS A 278 -4.38 5.86 11.42
N PHE A 279 -3.82 6.57 10.45
CA PHE A 279 -3.58 6.10 9.11
C PHE A 279 -2.14 6.41 8.70
N LEU A 280 -1.42 5.41 8.21
CA LEU A 280 -0.15 5.58 7.54
C LEU A 280 -0.41 5.98 6.09
N PHE A 281 0.17 7.07 5.61
CA PHE A 281 0.10 7.44 4.21
C PHE A 281 1.22 6.76 3.41
N TYR A 282 0.86 6.22 2.24
CA TYR A 282 1.80 5.59 1.32
C TYR A 282 1.52 6.05 -0.11
N SER A 283 2.51 6.67 -0.77
CA SER A 283 2.37 7.14 -2.16
C SER A 283 2.79 6.05 -3.16
N LEU A 284 1.98 5.80 -4.18
CA LEU A 284 2.41 5.12 -5.40
C LEU A 284 3.06 6.12 -6.35
N SER A 285 2.31 7.17 -6.69
CA SER A 285 2.73 8.19 -7.63
C SER A 285 3.80 9.05 -7.00
N SER A 286 4.93 9.12 -7.67
CA SER A 286 6.17 9.69 -7.16
C SER A 286 7.08 10.09 -8.32
N THR A 287 8.33 10.43 -8.03
CA THR A 287 9.37 10.63 -9.04
C THR A 287 9.62 9.40 -9.92
N HIS A 288 9.33 8.18 -9.43
CA HIS A 288 9.57 6.93 -10.16
C HIS A 288 8.39 6.41 -10.97
N PHE A 289 7.19 6.87 -10.64
CA PHE A 289 5.99 6.37 -11.28
C PHE A 289 4.96 7.50 -11.43
N SER A 290 4.60 7.75 -12.69
CA SER A 290 3.45 8.55 -13.09
C SER A 290 2.58 7.73 -14.01
N TRP A 291 1.30 8.07 -14.06
CA TRP A 291 0.36 7.50 -15.02
C TRP A 291 0.41 8.16 -16.40
N ASP A 292 1.21 9.23 -16.53
CA ASP A 292 1.48 9.97 -17.77
C ASP A 292 2.76 9.47 -18.45
#